data_AF-A0A969RT01-F1
#
_entry.id   AF-A0A969RT01-F1
#
_cell.length_a   1.000
_cell.length_b   1.000
_cell.length_c   1.000
_cell.angle_alpha   90.00
_cell.angle_beta   90.00
_cell.angle_gamma   90.00
#
_symmetry.space_group_name_H-M   'P 1'
#
loop_
_entity.id
_entity.type
_entity.pdbx_description
1 polymer ?
#
loop_
_entity_poly.entity_id
_entity_poly.type
_entity_poly.pdbx_seq_one_letter_code
_entity_poly.pdbx_strand_id
1 'polypeptide(L)'
;MNDATDRLSGFFESSSQPNQLWKYLQSMSPETVAQLSKPESMEVVQVMERNIVGLLGGLPSEHFDVAVTTNRENLGRLLVSAMVSGYFLRNAEQRMGFEKSIHSMGQDSVNAE
;
A
#
# COMPACT_ATOMS: atom_id res chain seq x y z
N MET A 1 16.01 6.90 5.06
CA MET A 1 14.59 6.44 5.14
C MET A 1 14.12 6.16 6.57
N ASN A 2 14.99 6.15 7.60
CA ASN A 2 14.58 5.81 8.98
C ASN A 2 13.82 6.93 9.71
N ASP A 3 14.09 8.19 9.37
CA ASP A 3 13.51 9.38 10.03
C ASP A 3 11.98 9.48 9.86
N ALA A 4 11.45 9.06 8.70
CA ALA A 4 10.00 9.08 8.44
C ALA A 4 9.26 8.01 9.26
N THR A 5 9.88 6.84 9.45
CA THR A 5 9.31 5.72 10.21
C THR A 5 9.29 6.02 11.71
N ASP A 6 10.32 6.68 12.24
CA ASP A 6 10.39 7.05 13.65
C ASP A 6 9.35 8.14 14.00
N ARG A 7 9.12 9.11 13.11
CA ARG A 7 8.07 10.14 13.31
C ARG A 7 6.65 9.59 13.33
N LEU A 8 6.38 8.55 12.54
CA LEU A 8 5.06 7.91 12.48
C LEU A 8 4.82 6.94 13.63
N SER A 9 5.88 6.42 14.27
CA SER A 9 5.78 5.58 15.45
C SER A 9 5.15 6.35 16.62
N GLY A 10 5.51 7.63 16.79
CA GLY A 10 4.91 8.54 17.77
C GLY A 10 3.43 8.89 17.50
N PHE A 11 2.93 8.71 16.26
CA PHE A 11 1.52 8.92 15.94
C PHE A 11 0.62 7.85 16.59
N PHE A 12 1.08 6.59 16.63
CA PHE A 12 0.36 5.48 17.24
C PHE A 12 0.48 5.42 18.77
N GLU A 13 1.45 6.12 19.39
CA GLU A 13 1.58 6.23 20.85
C GLU A 13 0.49 7.12 21.50
N SER A 14 -0.28 7.88 20.71
CA SER A 14 -1.43 8.69 21.17
C SER A 14 -2.66 7.83 21.48
N SER A 15 -2.51 6.89 22.41
CA SER A 15 -3.47 5.83 22.77
C SER A 15 -4.72 6.27 23.55
N SER A 16 -5.03 7.57 23.63
CA SER A 16 -6.16 8.11 24.40
C SER A 16 -7.34 8.62 23.55
N GLN A 17 -7.20 8.69 22.22
CA GLN A 17 -8.30 9.05 21.32
C GLN A 17 -8.88 7.78 20.66
N PRO A 18 -10.22 7.62 20.60
CA PRO A 18 -10.82 6.50 19.89
C PRO A 18 -10.37 6.53 18.43
N ASN A 19 -9.79 5.42 17.95
CA ASN A 19 -9.23 5.29 16.61
C ASN A 19 -10.28 5.63 15.54
N GLN A 20 -10.24 6.86 15.01
CA GLN A 20 -11.22 7.38 14.06
C GLN A 20 -11.14 6.62 12.73
N LEU A 21 -9.95 6.17 12.35
CA LEU A 21 -9.68 5.33 11.17
C LEU A 21 -10.39 3.97 11.30
N TRP A 22 -10.36 3.38 12.49
CA TRP A 22 -11.07 2.14 12.78
C TRP A 22 -12.59 2.30 12.67
N LYS A 23 -13.15 3.38 13.24
CA LYS A 23 -14.58 3.69 13.09
C LYS A 23 -14.97 3.91 11.63
N TYR A 24 -14.15 4.61 10.87
CA TYR A 24 -14.35 4.81 9.44
C TYR A 24 -14.36 3.48 8.69
N LEU A 25 -13.33 2.63 8.88
CA LEU A 25 -13.25 1.29 8.27
C LEU A 25 -14.48 0.43 8.58
N GLN A 26 -14.97 0.46 9.84
CA GLN A 26 -16.17 -0.27 10.25
C GLN A 26 -17.46 0.25 9.58
N SER A 27 -17.50 1.52 9.20
CA SER A 27 -18.64 2.12 8.50
C SER A 27 -18.64 1.86 6.99
N MET A 28 -17.53 1.36 6.42
CA MET A 28 -17.43 1.06 5.00
C MET A 28 -18.16 -0.24 4.67
N SER A 29 -18.72 -0.31 3.46
CA SER A 29 -19.30 -1.57 2.97
C SER A 29 -18.19 -2.60 2.72
N PRO A 30 -18.46 -3.91 2.93
CA PRO A 30 -17.50 -4.98 2.64
C PRO A 30 -16.98 -4.93 1.19
N GLU A 31 -17.82 -4.53 0.24
CA GLU A 31 -17.48 -4.40 -1.18
C GLU A 31 -16.44 -3.31 -1.40
N THR A 32 -16.58 -2.18 -0.69
CA THR A 32 -15.63 -1.07 -0.80
C THR A 32 -14.27 -1.47 -0.21
N VAL A 33 -14.26 -2.18 0.92
CA VAL A 33 -13.02 -2.73 1.50
C VAL A 33 -12.37 -3.73 0.54
N ALA A 34 -13.16 -4.62 -0.06
CA ALA A 34 -12.66 -5.59 -1.04
C ALA A 34 -12.09 -4.91 -2.29
N GLN A 35 -12.72 -3.84 -2.80
CA GLN A 35 -12.19 -3.07 -3.92
C GLN A 35 -10.88 -2.37 -3.56
N LEU A 36 -10.80 -1.72 -2.39
CA LEU A 36 -9.59 -1.03 -1.93
C LEU A 36 -8.43 -1.99 -1.65
N SER A 37 -8.71 -3.26 -1.36
CA SER A 37 -7.69 -4.30 -1.17
C SER A 37 -7.08 -4.84 -2.47
N LYS A 38 -7.67 -4.49 -3.63
CA LYS A 38 -7.22 -4.97 -4.93
C LYS A 38 -6.35 -3.91 -5.63
N PRO A 39 -5.06 -4.17 -5.88
CA PRO A 39 -4.28 -3.32 -6.77
C PRO A 39 -4.89 -3.34 -8.17
N GLU A 40 -4.94 -2.17 -8.82
CA GLU A 40 -5.56 -2.02 -10.15
C GLU A 40 -4.61 -2.38 -11.29
N SER A 41 -3.30 -2.37 -11.02
CA SER A 41 -2.27 -2.63 -12.02
C SER A 41 -1.35 -3.81 -11.65
N MET A 42 -0.91 -4.57 -12.66
CA MET A 42 0.03 -5.68 -12.47
C MET A 42 1.39 -5.18 -11.97
N GLU A 43 1.79 -3.98 -12.37
CA GLU A 43 3.03 -3.34 -11.92
C GLU A 43 3.03 -3.12 -10.40
N VAL A 44 1.90 -2.72 -9.83
CA VAL A 44 1.79 -2.57 -8.36
C VAL A 44 1.84 -3.90 -7.64
N VAL A 45 1.22 -4.95 -8.19
CA VAL A 45 1.34 -6.31 -7.63
C VAL A 45 2.80 -6.75 -7.55
N GLN A 46 3.57 -6.55 -8.63
CA GLN A 46 4.98 -6.92 -8.67
C GLN A 46 5.83 -6.12 -7.68
N VAL A 47 5.55 -4.81 -7.53
CA VAL A 47 6.26 -3.97 -6.56
C VAL A 47 5.91 -4.37 -5.13
N MET A 48 4.66 -4.73 -4.84
CA MET A 48 4.25 -5.25 -3.53
C MET A 48 4.96 -6.56 -3.21
N GLU A 49 4.97 -7.52 -4.15
CA GLU A 49 5.67 -8.80 -3.99
C GLU A 49 7.16 -8.59 -3.69
N ARG A 50 7.83 -7.74 -4.47
CA ARG A 50 9.25 -7.43 -4.27
C ARG A 50 9.51 -6.76 -2.92
N ASN A 51 8.61 -5.89 -2.45
CA ASN A 51 8.72 -5.29 -1.11
C ASN A 51 8.55 -6.34 -0.01
N ILE A 52 7.57 -7.25 -0.13
CA ILE A 52 7.35 -8.32 0.85
C ILE A 52 8.56 -9.25 0.91
N VAL A 53 9.08 -9.69 -0.23
CA VAL A 53 10.30 -10.51 -0.31
C VAL A 53 11.51 -9.75 0.28
N GLY A 54 11.61 -8.44 0.04
CA GLY A 54 12.66 -7.62 0.64
C GLY A 54 12.55 -7.51 2.17
N LEU A 55 11.33 -7.53 2.71
CA LEU A 55 11.06 -7.41 4.14
C LEU A 55 11.19 -8.74 4.90
N LEU A 56 10.76 -9.85 4.27
CA LEU A 56 10.70 -11.17 4.90
C LEU A 56 11.86 -12.10 4.50
N GLY A 57 12.61 -11.72 3.48
CA GLY A 57 13.61 -12.57 2.85
C GLY A 57 13.01 -13.45 1.76
N GLY A 58 13.85 -13.83 0.78
CA GLY A 58 13.46 -14.76 -0.28
C GLY A 58 13.74 -16.20 0.13
N LEU A 59 12.69 -16.93 0.51
CA LEU A 59 12.74 -18.40 0.63
C LEU A 59 11.84 -19.00 -0.46
N PRO A 60 12.27 -20.07 -1.17
CA PRO A 60 11.43 -20.73 -2.16
C PRO A 60 10.20 -21.34 -1.50
N SER A 61 9.01 -20.77 -1.76
CA SER A 61 7.75 -21.24 -1.16
C SER A 61 7.35 -22.65 -1.63
N GLU A 62 7.89 -23.13 -2.75
CA GLU A 62 7.65 -24.50 -3.24
C GLU A 62 8.32 -25.59 -2.39
N HIS A 63 9.29 -25.22 -1.55
CA HIS A 63 10.11 -26.19 -0.80
C HIS A 63 10.11 -25.96 0.71
N PHE A 64 9.51 -24.86 1.18
CA PHE A 64 9.56 -24.46 2.58
C PHE A 64 8.21 -23.90 3.04
N ASP A 65 7.75 -24.39 4.19
CA ASP A 65 6.72 -23.70 4.96
C ASP A 65 7.39 -22.55 5.73
N VAL A 66 6.89 -21.32 5.53
CA VAL A 66 7.54 -20.10 6.04
C VAL A 66 6.73 -19.55 7.22
N ALA A 67 7.32 -19.61 8.41
CA ALA A 67 6.77 -19.00 9.62
C ALA A 67 7.66 -17.83 10.09
N VAL A 68 7.07 -16.64 10.24
CA VAL A 68 7.76 -15.43 10.70
C VAL A 68 7.34 -15.13 12.14
N THR A 69 8.31 -15.12 13.08
CA THR A 69 8.07 -14.75 14.48
C THR A 69 8.63 -13.35 14.75
N THR A 70 7.83 -12.47 15.34
CA THR A 70 8.22 -11.09 15.65
C THR A 70 7.54 -10.59 16.93
N ASN A 71 8.05 -9.50 17.51
CA ASN A 71 7.45 -8.83 18.67
C ASN A 71 6.45 -7.75 18.23
N ARG A 72 5.69 -7.20 19.19
CA ARG A 72 4.66 -6.18 18.94
C ARG A 72 5.25 -4.94 18.30
N GLU A 73 6.43 -4.51 18.75
CA GLU A 73 7.09 -3.28 18.35
C GLU A 73 7.55 -3.36 16.89
N ASN A 74 8.20 -4.46 16.51
CA ASN A 74 8.67 -4.71 15.15
C ASN A 74 7.51 -4.97 14.20
N LEU A 75 6.45 -5.68 14.65
CA LEU A 75 5.23 -5.82 13.87
C LEU A 75 4.56 -4.46 13.61
N GLY A 76 4.48 -3.60 14.63
CA GLY A 76 3.95 -2.25 14.49
C GLY A 76 4.73 -1.44 13.45
N ARG A 77 6.07 -1.45 13.52
CA ARG A 77 6.93 -0.80 12.53
C ARG A 77 6.71 -1.35 11.11
N LEU A 78 6.57 -2.67 10.98
CA LEU A 78 6.30 -3.32 9.70
C LEU A 78 4.95 -2.88 9.11
N LEU A 79 3.90 -2.84 9.93
CA LEU A 79 2.57 -2.39 9.51
C LEU A 79 2.56 -0.92 9.08
N VAL A 80 3.24 -0.04 9.82
CA VAL A 80 3.39 1.38 9.46
C VAL A 80 4.11 1.51 8.12
N SER A 81 5.22 0.79 7.94
CA SER A 81 5.95 0.79 6.68
C SER A 81 5.08 0.29 5.51
N ALA A 82 4.31 -0.78 5.72
CA ALA A 82 3.40 -1.30 4.71
C ALA A 82 2.28 -0.32 4.35
N MET A 83 1.69 0.36 5.34
CA MET A 83 0.66 1.38 5.13
C MET A 83 1.17 2.55 4.29
N VAL A 84 2.36 3.07 4.62
CA VAL A 84 2.98 4.19 3.89
C VAL A 84 3.33 3.78 2.46
N SER A 85 3.92 2.60 2.28
CA SER A 85 4.23 2.06 0.95
C SER A 85 2.97 1.86 0.10
N GLY A 86 1.89 1.35 0.69
CA GLY A 86 0.59 1.20 0.02
C GLY A 86 0.01 2.54 -0.42
N TYR A 87 0.07 3.57 0.43
CA TYR A 87 -0.38 4.92 0.08
C TYR A 87 0.42 5.50 -1.09
N PHE A 88 1.75 5.35 -1.08
CA PHE A 88 2.58 5.81 -2.21
C PHE A 88 2.29 5.08 -3.51
N LEU A 89 2.08 3.76 -3.45
CA LEU A 89 1.71 2.97 -4.63
C LEU A 89 0.36 3.43 -5.19
N ARG A 90 -0.65 3.64 -4.34
CA ARG A 90 -1.96 4.13 -4.78
C ARG A 90 -1.87 5.50 -5.44
N ASN A 91 -1.08 6.42 -4.87
CA ASN A 91 -0.87 7.73 -5.47
C ASN A 91 -0.14 7.66 -6.82
N ALA A 92 0.85 6.77 -6.94
CA ALA A 92 1.55 6.55 -8.20
C ALA A 92 0.62 5.97 -9.27
N GLU A 93 -0.24 5.00 -8.92
CA GLU A 93 -1.28 4.48 -9.81
C GLU A 93 -2.24 5.57 -10.29
N GLN A 94 -2.76 6.38 -9.37
CA GLN A 94 -3.69 7.45 -9.69
C GLN A 94 -3.07 8.47 -10.65
N ARG A 95 -1.82 8.86 -10.40
CA ARG A 95 -1.07 9.75 -11.28
C ARG A 95 -0.86 9.12 -12.66
N MET A 96 -0.46 7.86 -12.74
CA MET A 96 -0.28 7.15 -14.01
C MET A 96 -1.60 7.02 -14.78
N GLY A 97 -2.71 6.72 -14.09
CA GLY A 97 -4.04 6.68 -14.69
C GLY A 97 -4.45 8.03 -15.26
N PHE A 98 -4.17 9.11 -14.54
CA PHE A 98 -4.42 10.47 -15.00
C PHE A 98 -3.57 10.83 -16.23
N GLU A 99 -2.27 10.56 -16.20
CA GLU A 99 -1.37 10.81 -17.34
C GLU A 99 -1.81 10.05 -18.60
N LYS A 100 -2.25 8.80 -18.47
CA LYS A 100 -2.83 8.00 -19.58
C LYS A 100 -4.10 8.66 -20.14
N SER A 101 -4.99 9.14 -19.28
CA SER A 101 -6.23 9.80 -19.70
C SER A 101 -5.98 11.11 -20.45
N ILE A 102 -5.01 11.94 -19.99
CA ILE A 102 -4.62 13.16 -20.68
C ILE A 102 -3.97 12.85 -22.04
N HIS A 103 -3.09 11.83 -22.09
CA HIS A 103 -2.45 11.45 -23.35
C HIS A 103 -3.47 10.97 -24.39
N SER A 104 -4.46 10.18 -23.98
CA SER A 104 -5.57 9.76 -24.84
C SER A 104 -6.36 10.95 -25.39
N MET A 105 -6.63 11.97 -24.57
CA MET A 105 -7.34 13.18 -25.02
C MET A 105 -6.53 14.01 -26.02
N GLY A 106 -5.19 14.01 -25.92
CA GLY A 106 -4.32 14.72 -26.85
C GLY A 106 -4.16 14.03 -28.21
N GLN A 107 -4.31 12.71 -28.30
CA GLN A 107 -4.24 11.96 -29.57
C GLN A 107 -5.48 12.15 -30.45
N ASP A 108 -6.67 12.28 -29.85
CA ASP A 108 -7.93 12.49 -30.60
C ASP A 108 -7.96 13.84 -31.33
N SER A 109 -7.22 14.85 -30.84
CA SER A 109 -7.08 16.16 -31.50
C SER A 109 -6.10 16.18 -32.69
N VAL A 110 -5.18 15.22 -32.80
CA VAL A 110 -4.16 15.19 -33.88
C VAL A 110 -4.62 14.37 -35.08
N ASN A 111 -5.61 13.48 -34.91
CA ASN A 111 -6.18 12.65 -35.98
C ASN A 111 -7.42 13.27 -36.66
N ALA A 112 -7.77 14.53 -36.33
CA ALA A 112 -8.93 15.23 -36.88
C ALA A 112 -8.60 16.30 -37.95
N GLU A 113 -7.35 16.35 -38.43
CA GLU A 113 -6.88 17.15 -39.58
C GLU A 113 -6.45 16.23 -40.73
#